data_AF-A0A349YS02-F1
#
_entry.id   AF-A0A349YS02-F1
#
_cell.length_a   1.000
_cell.length_b   1.000
_cell.length_c   1.000
_cell.angle_alpha   90.00
_cell.angle_beta   90.00
_cell.angle_gamma   90.00
#
_symmetry.space_group_name_H-M   'P 1'
#
loop_
_entity.id
_entity.type
_entity.pdbx_description
1 polymer ?
#
loop_
_entity_poly.entity_id
_entity_poly.type
_entity_poly.pdbx_seq_one_letter_code
_entity_poly.pdbx_strand_id
1 'polypeptide(L)'
;MTQEQCGDIMGVSRPTVTDIYESARYKIAVTYEKGEIFQHFGHTEQFKIYDVADNKVKESQVVDTNGNGHGVLAGFLADNQVDALNCGGIGGGAQSALAQAGIQLYAGV
;
A
#
# COMPACT_ATOMS: atom_id res chain seq x y z
N MET A 1 8.03 20.25 15.32
CA MET A 1 8.73 20.83 14.16
C MET A 1 7.78 20.73 12.97
N THR A 2 7.44 21.84 12.33
CA THR A 2 6.56 21.83 11.15
C THR A 2 7.32 21.34 9.92
N GLN A 3 6.63 20.87 8.87
CA GLN A 3 7.27 20.47 7.60
C GLN A 3 8.04 21.62 6.96
N GLU A 4 7.55 22.86 7.12
CA GLU A 4 8.21 24.08 6.65
C GLU A 4 9.56 24.30 7.36
N GLN A 5 9.58 24.24 8.69
CA GLN A 5 10.81 24.34 9.48
C GLN A 5 11.80 23.21 9.17
N CYS A 6 11.30 22.00 8.91
CA CYS A 6 12.14 20.86 8.56
C CYS A 6 12.78 21.06 7.18
N GLY A 7 12.03 21.61 6.21
CA GLY A 7 12.53 21.92 4.87
C GLY A 7 13.67 22.93 4.90
N ASP A 8 13.52 23.99 5.70
CA ASP A 8 14.57 25.01 5.89
C ASP A 8 15.87 24.42 6.47
N ILE A 9 15.76 23.51 7.45
CA ILE A 9 16.93 22.85 8.07
C ILE A 9 17.62 21.91 7.08
N MET A 10 16.85 21.15 6.33
CA MET A 10 17.37 20.14 5.38
C MET A 10 17.78 20.76 4.04
N GLY A 11 17.48 22.03 3.80
CA GLY A 11 17.73 22.70 2.51
C GLY A 11 16.87 22.16 1.37
N VAL A 12 15.68 21.64 1.68
CA VAL A 12 14.75 21.05 0.70
C VAL A 12 13.37 21.73 0.76
N SER A 13 12.62 21.63 -0.34
CA SER A 13 11.28 22.23 -0.41
C SER A 13 10.30 21.52 0.54
N ARG A 14 9.27 22.25 1.02
CA ARG A 14 8.21 21.67 1.85
C ARG A 14 7.57 20.40 1.21
N PRO A 15 7.23 20.38 -0.09
CA PRO A 15 6.75 19.14 -0.75
C PRO A 15 7.75 17.98 -0.61
N THR A 16 9.04 18.23 -0.78
CA THR A 16 10.08 17.19 -0.63
C THR A 16 10.09 16.59 0.78
N VAL A 17 9.87 17.41 1.82
CA VAL A 17 9.73 16.90 3.20
C VAL A 17 8.50 16.01 3.34
N THR A 18 7.39 16.40 2.72
CA THR A 18 6.17 15.58 2.69
C THR A 18 6.44 14.25 2.01
N ASP A 19 7.05 14.25 0.82
CA ASP A 19 7.36 13.02 0.07
C ASP A 19 8.30 12.10 0.86
N ILE A 20 9.32 12.65 1.52
CA ILE A 20 10.22 11.89 2.40
C ILE A 20 9.42 11.27 3.56
N TYR A 21 8.52 12.02 4.16
CA TYR A 21 7.73 11.54 5.28
C TYR A 21 6.70 10.48 4.86
N GLU A 22 6.08 10.64 3.69
CA GLU A 22 5.14 9.67 3.13
C GLU A 22 5.83 8.38 2.70
N SER A 23 7.01 8.47 2.08
CA SER A 23 7.82 7.29 1.69
C SER A 23 8.49 6.59 2.88
N ALA A 24 8.65 7.27 4.02
CA ALA A 24 9.18 6.66 5.25
C ALA A 24 8.12 5.89 6.05
N ARG A 25 6.82 6.04 5.73
CA ARG A 25 5.74 5.31 6.40
C ARG A 25 5.59 3.93 5.79
N TYR A 26 5.41 2.94 6.65
CA TYR A 26 5.15 1.58 6.21
C TYR A 26 3.67 1.41 5.89
N LYS A 27 3.33 1.01 4.66
CA LYS A 27 1.96 0.86 4.18
C LYS A 27 1.60 -0.61 3.97
N ILE A 28 0.48 -1.02 4.55
CA ILE A 28 -0.08 -2.36 4.42
C ILE A 28 -1.40 -2.29 3.67
N ALA A 29 -1.51 -2.96 2.52
CA ALA A 29 -2.77 -3.15 1.83
C ALA A 29 -3.43 -4.46 2.23
N VAL A 30 -4.75 -4.46 2.32
CA VAL A 30 -5.57 -5.65 2.57
C VAL A 30 -6.65 -5.72 1.51
N THR A 31 -6.87 -6.90 0.92
CA THR A 31 -8.02 -7.12 0.04
C THR A 31 -9.30 -6.93 0.83
N TYR A 32 -10.20 -6.06 0.37
CA TYR A 32 -11.33 -5.62 1.18
C TYR A 32 -12.65 -5.79 0.43
N GLU A 33 -13.61 -6.45 1.06
CA GLU A 33 -14.99 -6.51 0.59
C GLU A 33 -15.92 -6.40 1.80
N LYS A 34 -16.76 -5.35 1.84
CA LYS A 34 -17.84 -5.19 2.84
C LYS A 34 -17.44 -5.39 4.32
N GLY A 35 -16.20 -5.06 4.68
CA GLY A 35 -15.71 -5.21 6.06
C GLY A 35 -14.84 -6.45 6.30
N GLU A 36 -14.74 -7.34 5.32
CA GLU A 36 -14.01 -8.61 5.41
C GLU A 36 -12.83 -8.66 4.44
N ILE A 37 -11.91 -9.60 4.70
CA ILE A 37 -10.76 -9.86 3.82
C ILE A 37 -11.25 -10.65 2.62
N PHE A 38 -11.18 -10.04 1.44
CA PHE A 38 -11.62 -10.69 0.21
C PHE A 38 -10.62 -11.79 -0.21
N GLN A 39 -11.14 -12.96 -0.55
CA GLN A 39 -10.32 -14.15 -0.77
C GLN A 39 -9.67 -14.22 -2.15
N HIS A 40 -10.12 -13.46 -3.14
CA HIS A 40 -9.59 -13.54 -4.49
C HIS A 40 -8.87 -12.25 -4.87
N PHE A 41 -7.53 -12.23 -4.71
CA PHE A 41 -6.73 -11.05 -5.05
C PHE A 41 -7.04 -10.51 -6.45
N GLY A 42 -7.04 -11.38 -7.49
CA GLY A 42 -7.26 -10.98 -8.88
C GLY A 42 -8.64 -10.38 -9.21
N HIS A 43 -9.61 -10.52 -8.30
CA HIS A 43 -10.98 -10.01 -8.41
C HIS A 43 -11.30 -8.95 -7.34
N THR A 44 -10.29 -8.49 -6.60
CA THR A 44 -10.47 -7.47 -5.57
C THR A 44 -10.83 -6.14 -6.23
N GLU A 45 -11.99 -5.59 -5.86
CA GLU A 45 -12.44 -4.26 -6.31
C GLU A 45 -11.92 -3.14 -5.42
N GLN A 46 -11.58 -3.45 -4.16
CA GLN A 46 -11.13 -2.47 -3.17
C GLN A 46 -9.98 -2.98 -2.33
N PHE A 47 -9.00 -2.12 -2.09
CA PHE A 47 -7.99 -2.33 -1.06
C PHE A 47 -8.24 -1.42 0.13
N LYS A 48 -8.10 -1.97 1.33
CA LYS A 48 -7.97 -1.17 2.53
C LYS A 48 -6.49 -1.00 2.85
N ILE A 49 -6.00 0.22 2.72
CA ILE A 49 -4.60 0.58 2.95
C ILE A 49 -4.47 1.18 4.36
N TYR A 50 -3.47 0.71 5.10
CA TYR A 50 -3.14 1.13 6.45
C TYR A 50 -1.76 1.75 6.48
N ASP A 51 -1.68 2.97 7.00
CA ASP A 51 -0.41 3.62 7.33
C ASP A 51 0.03 3.18 8.73
N VAL A 52 1.20 2.56 8.82
CA VAL A 52 1.77 2.05 10.05
C VAL A 52 3.03 2.82 10.40
N ALA A 53 3.06 3.33 11.64
CA ALA A 53 4.25 3.92 12.24
C ALA A 53 4.29 3.59 13.73
N ASP A 54 5.49 3.40 14.29
CA ASP A 54 5.68 3.02 15.70
C ASP A 54 4.90 1.75 16.10
N ASN A 55 4.80 0.77 15.21
CA ASN A 55 3.99 -0.46 15.40
C ASN A 55 2.51 -0.20 15.68
N LYS A 56 1.96 0.94 15.23
CA LYS A 56 0.55 1.29 15.35
C LYS A 56 0.00 1.75 14.02
N VAL A 57 -1.25 1.38 13.74
CA VAL A 57 -2.03 1.96 12.64
C VAL A 57 -2.29 3.43 12.99
N LYS A 58 -1.83 4.34 12.14
CA LYS A 58 -2.08 5.78 12.28
C LYS A 58 -3.30 6.20 11.49
N GLU A 59 -3.48 5.63 10.30
CA GLU A 59 -4.53 5.97 9.37
C GLU A 59 -4.94 4.74 8.56
N SER A 60 -6.18 4.73 8.07
CA SER A 60 -6.66 3.70 7.15
C SER A 60 -7.62 4.30 6.14
N GLN A 61 -7.52 3.88 4.90
CA GLN A 61 -8.39 4.30 3.81
C GLN A 61 -8.80 3.12 2.95
N VAL A 62 -9.98 3.20 2.35
CA VAL A 62 -10.45 2.23 1.34
C VAL A 62 -10.27 2.88 -0.02
N VAL A 63 -9.59 2.20 -0.93
CA VAL A 63 -9.27 2.67 -2.27
C VAL A 63 -9.79 1.68 -3.28
N ASP A 64 -10.61 2.15 -4.22
CA ASP A 64 -11.09 1.37 -5.34
C ASP A 64 -9.97 1.12 -6.36
N THR A 65 -9.96 -0.08 -6.93
CA THR A 65 -8.98 -0.44 -7.98
C THR A 65 -9.32 0.22 -9.32
N ASN A 66 -10.42 0.99 -9.39
CA ASN A 66 -10.91 1.70 -10.58
C ASN A 66 -11.05 0.79 -11.82
N GLY A 67 -11.42 -0.48 -11.62
CA GLY A 67 -11.63 -1.44 -12.71
C GLY A 67 -10.36 -2.12 -13.25
N ASN A 68 -9.21 -1.91 -12.60
CA ASN A 68 -7.94 -2.54 -12.99
C ASN A 68 -7.88 -4.03 -12.57
N GLY A 69 -8.58 -4.92 -13.29
CA GLY A 69 -8.55 -6.37 -13.04
C GLY A 69 -7.44 -7.15 -13.77
N HIS A 70 -7.10 -8.32 -13.22
CA HIS A 70 -6.33 -9.45 -13.82
C HIS A 70 -4.80 -9.38 -13.98
N GLY A 71 -4.15 -8.24 -13.70
CA GLY A 71 -2.68 -8.18 -13.74
C GLY A 71 -2.08 -6.85 -13.31
N VAL A 72 -2.90 -5.81 -13.25
CA VAL A 72 -2.48 -4.44 -12.94
C VAL A 72 -2.45 -4.16 -11.43
N LEU A 73 -3.01 -5.06 -10.61
CA LEU A 73 -3.14 -4.84 -9.16
C LEU A 73 -1.78 -4.72 -8.45
N ALA A 74 -0.75 -5.44 -8.88
CA ALA A 74 0.59 -5.29 -8.32
C ALA A 74 1.18 -3.90 -8.63
N GLY A 75 0.94 -3.38 -9.84
CA GLY A 75 1.33 -2.02 -10.22
C GLY A 75 0.55 -0.97 -9.43
N PHE A 76 -0.76 -1.15 -9.28
CA PHE A 76 -1.59 -0.29 -8.43
C PHE A 76 -1.06 -0.20 -7.00
N LEU A 77 -0.67 -1.33 -6.40
CA LEU A 77 -0.09 -1.34 -5.05
C LEU A 77 1.27 -0.64 -5.00
N ALA A 78 2.11 -0.81 -6.02
CA ALA A 78 3.40 -0.12 -6.14
C ALA A 78 3.22 1.40 -6.30
N ASP A 79 2.26 1.84 -7.13
CA ASP A 79 1.94 3.26 -7.33
C ASP A 79 1.42 3.92 -6.04
N ASN A 80 0.75 3.14 -5.19
CA ASN A 80 0.32 3.57 -3.85
C ASN A 80 1.41 3.43 -2.77
N GLN A 81 2.63 3.03 -3.14
CA GLN A 81 3.78 2.82 -2.25
C GLN A 81 3.47 1.82 -1.13
N VAL A 82 2.77 0.74 -1.45
CA VAL A 82 2.46 -0.32 -0.49
C VAL A 82 3.69 -1.20 -0.27
N ASP A 83 4.09 -1.39 0.99
CA ASP A 83 5.20 -2.26 1.35
C ASP A 83 4.78 -3.72 1.52
N ALA A 84 3.55 -3.95 1.98
CA ALA A 84 3.03 -5.28 2.23
C ALA A 84 1.57 -5.46 1.83
N LEU A 85 1.24 -6.64 1.32
CA LEU A 85 -0.12 -7.06 0.99
C LEU A 85 -0.55 -8.22 1.89
N ASN A 86 -1.70 -8.08 2.54
CA ASN A 86 -2.43 -9.18 3.17
C ASN A 86 -3.65 -9.56 2.31
N CYS A 87 -3.73 -10.81 1.88
CA CYS A 87 -4.86 -11.30 1.11
C CYS A 87 -5.20 -12.75 1.50
N GLY A 88 -6.39 -13.21 1.11
CA GLY A 88 -6.74 -14.63 1.24
C GLY A 88 -5.95 -15.46 0.23
N GLY A 89 -6.55 -15.75 -0.92
CA GLY A 89 -5.96 -16.49 -2.03
C GLY A 89 -5.35 -15.60 -3.12
N ILE A 90 -4.19 -16.03 -3.63
CA ILE A 90 -3.46 -15.36 -4.70
C ILE A 90 -2.77 -16.36 -5.63
N GLY A 91 -2.93 -16.19 -6.94
CA GLY A 91 -2.32 -17.04 -7.96
C GLY A 91 -0.82 -16.74 -8.19
N GLY A 92 -0.07 -17.73 -8.67
CA GLY A 92 1.41 -17.64 -8.80
C GLY A 92 1.93 -16.50 -9.70
N GLY A 93 1.17 -16.10 -10.72
CA GLY A 93 1.53 -14.94 -11.56
C GLY A 93 1.50 -13.63 -10.78
N ALA A 94 0.50 -13.43 -9.91
CA ALA A 94 0.40 -12.24 -9.07
C ALA A 94 1.44 -12.24 -7.95
N GLN A 95 1.78 -13.40 -7.37
CA GLN A 95 2.87 -13.52 -6.40
C GLN A 95 4.21 -13.08 -7.00
N SER A 96 4.50 -13.52 -8.23
CA SER A 96 5.70 -13.10 -8.97
C SER A 96 5.72 -11.58 -9.22
N ALA A 97 4.58 -10.98 -9.59
CA ALA A 97 4.48 -9.54 -9.83
C ALA A 97 4.71 -8.72 -8.55
N LEU A 98 4.16 -9.14 -7.41
CA LEU A 98 4.39 -8.50 -6.12
C LEU A 98 5.85 -8.59 -5.68
N ALA A 99 6.48 -9.76 -5.86
CA ALA A 99 7.89 -9.95 -5.54
C ALA A 99 8.79 -9.06 -6.41
N GLN A 100 8.48 -8.89 -7.70
CA GLN A 100 9.20 -7.98 -8.59
C GLN A 100 9.01 -6.50 -8.21
N ALA A 101 7.84 -6.15 -7.68
CA ALA A 101 7.55 -4.82 -7.15
C ALA A 101 8.15 -4.57 -5.75
N GLY A 102 8.78 -5.58 -5.13
CA GLY A 102 9.33 -5.47 -3.77
C GLY A 102 8.27 -5.50 -2.66
N ILE A 103 7.04 -5.93 -2.97
CA ILE A 103 5.92 -5.94 -2.04
C ILE A 103 5.89 -7.26 -1.28
N GLN A 104 5.91 -7.18 0.05
CA GLN A 104 5.88 -8.35 0.92
C GLN A 104 4.46 -8.95 0.95
N LEU A 105 4.34 -10.22 0.58
CA LEU A 105 3.06 -10.91 0.54
C LEU A 105 2.82 -11.73 1.82
N TYR A 106 1.64 -11.54 2.41
CA TYR A 106 1.06 -12.33 3.49
C TYR A 106 -0.27 -12.92 3.01
N ALA A 107 -0.21 -14.14 2.46
CA ALA A 107 -1.41 -14.82 1.95
C ALA A 107 -1.96 -15.84 2.96
N GLY A 108 -3.29 -16.00 2.98
CA GLY A 108 -3.97 -17.10 3.66
C GLY A 108 -3.77 -18.42 2.92
N VAL A 109 -3.44 -19.49 3.65
CA VAL A 109 -3.24 -20.85 3.12
C VAL A 109 -4.53 -21.64 3.04
#